data_AF-A0AAW8L0L7-F1
#
_entry.id   AF-A0AAW8L0L7-F1
#
_cell.length_a   1.000
_cell.length_b   1.000
_cell.length_c   1.000
_cell.angle_alpha   90.00
_cell.angle_beta   90.00
_cell.angle_gamma   90.00
#
_symmetry.space_group_name_H-M   'P 1'
#
loop_
_entity.id
_entity.type
_entity.pdbx_description
1 polymer ?
#
loop_
_entity_poly.entity_id
_entity_poly.type
_entity_poly.pdbx_seq_one_letter_code
_entity_poly.pdbx_strand_id
1 'polypeptide(L)'
;PVKGLRIGIPKQYFNVAGLDADVKARVEESLKKLEEMGATLVEIDLNMTEAYVPTYYLIAPAEASSNLSRYDGVRYGYRCENPADLMDLYKRSRSEGFGPEVQRRILIGTY
;
A
#
# COMPACT_ATOMS: atom_id res chain seq x y z
N PRO A 1 -13.98 -21.05 21.56
CA PRO A 1 -13.23 -19.76 21.47
C PRO A 1 -13.88 -18.69 20.57
N VAL A 2 -14.71 -19.06 19.57
CA VAL A 2 -15.35 -18.09 18.64
C VAL A 2 -16.88 -18.03 18.75
N LYS A 3 -17.46 -18.78 19.70
CA LYS A 3 -18.91 -18.84 19.93
C LYS A 3 -19.45 -17.44 20.29
N GLY A 4 -20.42 -16.95 19.52
CA GLY A 4 -21.04 -15.64 19.69
C GLY A 4 -20.30 -14.46 19.03
N LEU A 5 -19.16 -14.71 18.37
CA LEU A 5 -18.44 -13.68 17.62
C LEU A 5 -19.19 -13.35 16.32
N ARG A 6 -19.31 -12.08 15.95
CA ARG A 6 -19.87 -11.63 14.68
C ARG A 6 -18.74 -11.29 13.70
N ILE A 7 -18.73 -11.90 12.53
CA ILE A 7 -17.69 -11.71 11.50
C ILE A 7 -18.31 -10.97 10.31
N GLY A 8 -17.82 -9.77 10.03
CA GLY A 8 -18.23 -8.99 8.86
C GLY A 8 -17.64 -9.56 7.57
N ILE A 9 -18.48 -9.85 6.58
CA ILE A 9 -18.09 -10.35 5.26
C ILE A 9 -18.41 -9.28 4.21
N PRO A 10 -17.41 -8.51 3.72
CA PRO A 10 -17.62 -7.52 2.68
C PRO A 10 -17.99 -8.18 1.35
N LYS A 11 -19.21 -7.92 0.85
CA LYS A 11 -19.68 -8.50 -0.43
C LYS A 11 -18.75 -8.18 -1.58
N GLN A 12 -18.20 -6.97 -1.57
CA GLN A 12 -17.31 -6.47 -2.62
C GLN A 12 -16.09 -7.35 -2.79
N TYR A 13 -15.54 -7.93 -1.71
CA TYR A 13 -14.28 -8.70 -1.79
C TYR A 13 -14.43 -10.05 -2.51
N PHE A 14 -15.63 -10.62 -2.56
CA PHE A 14 -15.88 -11.94 -3.16
C PHE A 14 -16.37 -11.87 -4.62
N ASN A 15 -16.65 -10.65 -5.09
CA ASN A 15 -17.20 -10.37 -6.42
C ASN A 15 -16.26 -9.46 -7.25
N VAL A 16 -14.96 -9.41 -6.91
CA VAL A 16 -13.96 -8.62 -7.64
C VAL A 16 -13.42 -9.42 -8.84
N ALA A 17 -13.27 -8.75 -9.98
CA ALA A 17 -12.50 -9.27 -11.09
C ALA A 17 -11.03 -9.53 -10.67
N GLY A 18 -10.53 -10.73 -10.94
CA GLY A 18 -9.16 -11.12 -10.58
C GLY A 18 -9.00 -11.80 -9.22
N LEU A 19 -10.10 -12.03 -8.48
CA LEU A 19 -10.06 -12.97 -7.36
C LEU A 19 -9.91 -14.40 -7.89
N ASP A 20 -8.82 -15.04 -7.47
CA ASP A 20 -8.55 -16.43 -7.80
C ASP A 20 -9.58 -17.37 -7.16
N ALA A 21 -10.06 -18.35 -7.94
CA ALA A 21 -11.13 -19.26 -7.52
C ALA A 21 -10.70 -20.18 -6.36
N ASP A 22 -9.44 -20.61 -6.33
CA ASP A 22 -8.93 -21.46 -5.25
C ASP A 22 -8.80 -20.65 -3.95
N VAL A 23 -8.36 -19.39 -4.03
CA VAL A 23 -8.31 -18.49 -2.87
C VAL A 23 -9.71 -18.26 -2.31
N LYS A 24 -10.69 -17.97 -3.18
CA LYS A 24 -12.09 -17.80 -2.78
C LYS A 24 -12.61 -19.03 -2.03
N ALA A 25 -12.44 -20.22 -2.62
CA ALA A 25 -12.90 -21.47 -2.03
C ALA A 25 -12.27 -21.74 -0.65
N ARG A 26 -10.98 -21.45 -0.47
CA ARG A 26 -10.30 -21.65 0.83
C ARG A 26 -10.78 -20.68 1.91
N VAL A 27 -11.08 -19.43 1.54
CA VAL A 27 -11.66 -18.45 2.46
C VAL A 27 -13.07 -18.91 2.87
N GLU A 28 -13.91 -19.31 1.92
CA GLU A 28 -15.26 -19.81 2.19
C GLU A 28 -15.26 -21.07 3.07
N GLU A 29 -14.34 -22.02 2.85
CA GLU A 29 -14.17 -23.20 3.70
C GLU A 29 -13.81 -22.80 5.15
N SER A 30 -12.95 -21.78 5.30
CA SER A 30 -12.53 -21.29 6.62
C SER A 30 -13.67 -20.58 7.34
N LEU A 31 -14.49 -19.80 6.63
CA LEU A 31 -15.67 -19.14 7.17
C LEU A 31 -16.70 -20.15 7.67
N LYS A 32 -16.93 -21.23 6.91
CA LYS A 32 -17.82 -22.32 7.32
C LYS A 32 -17.37 -22.99 8.63
N LYS A 33 -16.06 -23.27 8.77
CA LYS A 33 -15.51 -23.81 10.01
C LYS A 33 -15.71 -22.86 11.20
N LEU A 34 -15.56 -21.55 10.98
CA LEU A 34 -15.79 -20.55 12.03
C LEU A 34 -17.27 -20.50 12.46
N GLU A 35 -18.19 -20.61 11.51
CA GLU A 35 -19.63 -20.71 11.78
C GLU A 35 -19.97 -22.00 12.56
N GLU A 36 -19.42 -23.15 12.16
CA GLU A 36 -19.55 -24.43 12.89
C GLU A 36 -19.05 -24.34 14.34
N MET A 37 -18.02 -23.53 14.59
CA MET A 37 -17.49 -23.27 15.93
C MET A 37 -18.31 -22.24 16.73
N GLY A 38 -19.40 -21.73 16.15
CA GLY A 38 -20.40 -20.87 16.80
C GLY A 38 -20.28 -19.38 16.51
N ALA A 39 -19.47 -18.97 15.51
CA ALA A 39 -19.49 -17.59 15.04
C ALA A 39 -20.74 -17.31 14.20
N THR A 40 -21.10 -16.03 14.05
CA THR A 40 -22.16 -15.56 13.17
C THR A 40 -21.54 -14.76 12.05
N LEU A 41 -21.74 -15.20 10.80
CA LEU A 41 -21.32 -14.45 9.62
C LEU A 41 -22.34 -13.36 9.33
N VAL A 42 -21.86 -12.13 9.15
CA VAL A 42 -22.69 -10.95 8.89
C VAL A 42 -22.21 -10.32 7.60
N GLU A 43 -23.06 -10.33 6.60
CA GLU A 43 -22.77 -9.66 5.34
C GLU A 43 -22.74 -8.14 5.55
N ILE A 44 -21.68 -7.48 5.07
CA ILE A 44 -21.50 -6.02 5.19
C ILE A 44 -21.21 -5.38 3.83
N ASP A 45 -21.54 -4.10 3.72
CA ASP A 45 -21.40 -3.30 2.51
C ASP A 45 -20.24 -2.30 2.66
N LEU A 46 -19.21 -2.46 1.83
CA LEU A 46 -18.09 -1.53 1.69
C LEU A 46 -18.12 -0.92 0.28
N ASN A 47 -19.00 0.05 0.06
CA ASN A 47 -19.29 0.61 -1.27
C ASN A 47 -18.16 1.44 -1.91
N MET A 48 -17.06 1.71 -1.21
CA MET A 48 -15.94 2.53 -1.70
C MET A 48 -14.71 1.71 -2.13
N THR A 49 -14.81 0.39 -2.26
CA THR A 49 -13.64 -0.49 -2.50
C THR A 49 -12.80 -0.11 -3.71
N GLU A 50 -13.42 0.38 -4.78
CA GLU A 50 -12.71 0.81 -6.00
C GLU A 50 -11.83 2.04 -5.74
N ALA A 51 -12.18 2.88 -4.76
CA ALA A 51 -11.41 4.08 -4.42
C ALA A 51 -10.22 3.79 -3.50
N TYR A 52 -10.14 2.61 -2.88
CA TYR A 52 -9.09 2.33 -1.88
C TYR A 52 -7.69 2.34 -2.47
N VAL A 53 -7.49 1.67 -3.60
CA VAL A 53 -6.19 1.62 -4.28
C VAL A 53 -5.78 3.00 -4.81
N PRO A 54 -6.63 3.75 -5.56
CA PRO A 54 -6.33 5.12 -5.96
C PRO A 54 -6.02 6.04 -4.78
N THR A 55 -6.79 5.98 -3.71
CA THR A 55 -6.59 6.81 -2.50
C THR A 55 -5.23 6.51 -1.87
N TYR A 56 -4.85 5.23 -1.77
CA TYR A 56 -3.53 4.83 -1.28
C TYR A 56 -2.40 5.35 -2.17
N TYR A 57 -2.53 5.21 -3.50
CA TYR A 57 -1.55 5.71 -4.46
C TYR A 57 -1.52 7.23 -4.62
N LEU A 58 -2.44 7.95 -3.97
CA LEU A 58 -2.36 9.39 -3.82
C LEU A 58 -1.64 9.77 -2.51
N ILE A 59 -2.16 9.28 -1.38
CA ILE A 59 -1.68 9.66 -0.04
C ILE A 59 -0.26 9.16 0.19
N ALA A 60 0.01 7.87 -0.06
CA ALA A 60 1.30 7.28 0.27
C ALA A 60 2.46 7.90 -0.54
N PRO A 61 2.34 8.14 -1.86
CA PRO A 61 3.35 8.88 -2.60
C PRO A 61 3.54 10.33 -2.16
N ALA A 62 2.45 11.04 -1.84
CA ALA A 62 2.53 12.42 -1.33
C ALA A 62 3.27 12.52 0.00
N GLU A 63 2.98 11.61 0.94
CA GLU A 63 3.73 11.53 2.19
C GLU A 63 5.18 11.09 1.97
N ALA A 64 5.40 10.14 1.06
CA ALA A 64 6.74 9.69 0.71
C ALA A 64 7.59 10.83 0.12
N SER A 65 7.05 11.66 -0.76
CA SER A 65 7.80 12.77 -1.39
C SER A 65 8.35 13.74 -0.34
N SER A 66 7.52 14.08 0.66
CA SER A 66 7.91 14.91 1.81
C SER A 66 8.88 14.19 2.73
N ASN A 67 8.57 12.96 3.14
CA ASN A 67 9.40 12.21 4.10
C ASN A 67 10.81 11.92 3.57
N LEU A 68 10.93 11.59 2.29
CA LEU A 68 12.19 11.25 1.63
C LEU A 68 12.97 12.50 1.17
N SER A 69 12.42 13.72 1.30
CA SER A 69 13.13 14.96 0.95
C SER A 69 14.42 15.15 1.78
N ARG A 70 14.45 14.62 3.01
CA ARG A 70 15.59 14.70 3.93
C ARG A 70 16.86 13.97 3.45
N TYR A 71 16.72 13.05 2.49
CA TYR A 71 17.84 12.31 1.92
C TYR A 71 18.42 13.13 0.78
N ASP A 72 19.44 13.90 1.12
CA ASP A 72 19.98 14.97 0.29
C ASP A 72 21.51 14.90 0.15
N GLY A 73 22.16 13.94 0.83
CA GLY A 73 23.61 13.73 0.80
C GLY A 73 24.43 14.74 1.60
N VAL A 74 23.78 15.65 2.34
CA VAL A 74 24.48 16.71 3.09
C VAL A 74 24.90 16.24 4.49
N ARG A 75 23.96 15.68 5.25
CA ARG A 75 24.20 15.27 6.65
C ARG A 75 24.60 13.80 6.78
N TYR A 76 24.03 12.93 5.95
CA TYR A 76 24.19 11.48 6.04
C TYR A 76 23.77 10.80 4.73
N GLY A 77 24.12 9.51 4.61
CA GLY A 77 23.73 8.66 3.49
C GLY A 77 24.64 8.81 2.28
N TYR A 78 24.11 8.41 1.12
CA TYR A 78 24.84 8.49 -0.14
C TYR A 78 25.00 9.95 -0.60
N ARG A 79 26.20 10.27 -1.09
CA ARG A 79 26.55 11.57 -1.66
C ARG A 79 27.26 11.33 -2.99
N CYS A 80 26.78 11.98 -4.06
CA CYS A 80 27.41 11.85 -5.37
C CYS A 80 28.84 12.41 -5.34
N GLU A 81 29.73 11.81 -6.11
CA GLU A 81 31.11 12.26 -6.21
C GLU A 81 31.23 13.55 -7.05
N ASN A 82 32.09 14.46 -6.59
CA ASN A 82 32.49 15.70 -7.27
C ASN A 82 31.30 16.53 -7.82
N PRO A 83 30.38 17.02 -6.97
CA PRO A 83 29.27 17.86 -7.42
C PRO A 83 29.79 19.20 -7.94
N ALA A 84 29.26 19.66 -9.08
CA ALA A 84 29.63 20.95 -9.67
C ALA A 84 29.09 22.14 -8.85
N ASP A 85 27.90 21.99 -8.28
CA ASP A 85 27.23 22.97 -7.43
C ASP A 85 26.23 22.29 -6.47
N LEU A 86 25.49 23.08 -5.68
CA LEU A 86 24.52 22.58 -4.71
C LEU A 86 23.31 21.88 -5.38
N MET A 87 22.87 22.36 -6.54
CA MET A 87 21.75 21.75 -7.25
C MET A 87 22.16 20.42 -7.88
N ASP A 88 23.37 20.34 -8.43
CA ASP A 88 23.97 19.10 -8.92
C ASP A 88 24.10 18.07 -7.80
N LEU A 89 24.61 18.49 -6.63
CA LEU A 89 24.69 17.66 -5.42
C LEU A 89 23.34 17.02 -5.09
N TYR A 90 22.26 17.81 -5.00
CA TYR A 90 20.94 17.29 -4.65
C TYR A 90 20.37 16.38 -5.73
N LYS A 91 20.45 16.78 -7.00
CA LYS A 91 19.88 16.00 -8.11
C LYS A 91 20.58 14.65 -8.25
N ARG A 92 21.91 14.64 -8.30
CA ARG A 92 22.68 13.41 -8.51
C ARG A 92 22.65 12.50 -7.30
N SER A 93 22.86 13.01 -6.08
CA SER A 93 22.82 12.17 -4.87
C SER A 93 21.46 11.46 -4.71
N ARG A 94 20.36 12.12 -5.09
CA ARG A 94 19.02 11.52 -5.05
C ARG A 94 18.76 10.57 -6.22
N SER A 95 19.11 10.96 -7.45
CA SER A 95 18.88 10.12 -8.64
C SER A 95 19.76 8.88 -8.69
N GLU A 96 21.00 8.96 -8.20
CA GLU A 96 21.92 7.83 -8.09
C GLU A 96 21.58 6.95 -6.87
N GLY A 97 21.10 7.55 -5.78
CA GLY A 97 20.80 6.85 -4.53
C GLY A 97 19.43 6.18 -4.45
N PHE A 98 18.41 6.67 -5.16
CA PHE A 98 17.07 6.08 -5.16
C PHE A 98 16.86 5.14 -6.34
N GLY A 99 16.26 3.97 -6.07
CA GLY A 99 15.79 3.07 -7.13
C GLY A 99 14.58 3.63 -7.91
N PRO A 100 14.26 3.04 -9.07
CA PRO A 100 13.27 3.57 -10.00
C PRO A 100 11.85 3.69 -9.42
N GLU A 101 11.43 2.75 -8.58
CA GLU A 101 10.10 2.81 -7.94
C GLU A 101 9.99 3.94 -6.92
N VAL A 102 11.06 4.20 -6.17
CA VAL A 102 11.10 5.30 -5.20
C VAL A 102 11.03 6.65 -5.91
N GLN A 103 11.81 6.81 -7.00
CA GLN A 103 11.75 8.01 -7.82
C GLN A 103 10.35 8.22 -8.42
N ARG A 104 9.72 7.15 -8.92
CA ARG A 104 8.35 7.20 -9.45
C ARG A 104 7.34 7.71 -8.42
N ARG A 105 7.41 7.19 -7.18
CA ARG A 105 6.52 7.63 -6.10
C ARG A 105 6.78 9.07 -5.67
N ILE A 106 8.05 9.50 -5.61
CA ILE A 106 8.37 10.90 -5.32
C ILE A 106 7.76 11.81 -6.38
N LEU A 107 7.91 11.48 -7.67
CA LEU A 107 7.34 12.27 -8.77
C LEU A 107 5.81 12.36 -8.70
N ILE A 108 5.14 11.22 -8.54
CA ILE A 108 3.67 11.18 -8.39
C ILE A 108 3.22 11.98 -7.18
N GLY A 109 3.91 11.86 -6.05
CA GLY A 109 3.56 12.55 -4.81
C GLY A 109 3.88 14.05 -4.77
N THR A 110 4.57 14.57 -5.79
CA THR A 110 4.82 16.02 -5.95
C THR A 110 3.89 16.68 -6.97
N TYR A 111 3.08 15.90 -7.67
CA TYR A 111 2.11 16.36 -8.65
C TYR A 111 0.71 16.43 -8.02
#